data_AF-A0A8E2ES87-F1
#
_entry.id   AF-A0A8E2ES87-F1
#
_cell.length_a   1.000
_cell.length_b   1.000
_cell.length_c   1.000
_cell.angle_alpha   90.00
_cell.angle_beta   90.00
_cell.angle_gamma   90.00
#
_symmetry.space_group_name_H-M   'P 1'
#
loop_
_entity.id
_entity.type
_entity.pdbx_description
1 polymer ?
#
loop_
_entity_poly.entity_id
_entity_poly.type
_entity_poly.pdbx_seq_one_letter_code
_entity_poly.pdbx_strand_id
1 'polypeptide(L)'
;MSTIHARSAIRRTTFNDSILFFAEDHGSTSSLPGPPVIGESSQLATGASKPKFASVGLNAEDTLIITLKQQGYKDAYISQELVKRGFRKLDHKTIATRTTRIIGTMAKYMDGQLADGLKEWNAHEDELLASAMNKAQNEISDEIEKLYATFFEGVAKNMRKEDAQVNFSAQACKNRWTALIDGTALIPTELDDDPERRRKENEARKEMGERQKLQKEEELKQAEKFDRLARLAEANAKLESASKQQKTANTRAKHLIEKAARAEQRTAKLLAKIKRAEENKLKKTQRAEQLKKKDPNATVAINTSNPLPVRPITQGVDEDTEDPRLVLDHEQLKKLCEDRSLSGEAKTKRELIIRLQTAGLAMSIEELKAKCRTQGLNTSGNKGVLRLQLAEVEASSFS
;
A
#
# COMPACT_ATOMS: atom_id res chain seq x y z
N MET A 1 -9.79 -33.10 2.15
CA MET A 1 -9.29 -31.82 1.60
C MET A 1 -8.99 -32.04 0.13
N SER A 2 -9.79 -31.49 -0.77
CA SER A 2 -9.37 -31.24 -2.15
C SER A 2 -10.24 -30.16 -2.76
N THR A 3 -9.59 -29.27 -3.48
CA THR A 3 -9.96 -27.92 -3.91
C THR A 3 -11.00 -27.88 -5.02
N ILE A 4 -12.11 -27.17 -4.83
CA ILE A 4 -13.00 -26.72 -5.91
C ILE A 4 -13.27 -25.23 -5.70
N HIS A 5 -12.47 -24.38 -6.33
CA HIS A 5 -12.78 -22.98 -6.60
C HIS A 5 -12.37 -22.69 -8.05
N ALA A 6 -13.13 -21.81 -8.71
CA ALA A 6 -12.93 -21.24 -10.05
C ALA A 6 -13.55 -21.98 -11.25
N ARG A 7 -14.88 -21.93 -11.37
CA ARG A 7 -15.58 -21.89 -12.68
C ARG A 7 -16.90 -21.12 -12.56
N SER A 8 -16.88 -19.79 -12.69
CA SER A 8 -18.09 -19.00 -12.96
C SER A 8 -17.73 -17.61 -13.48
N ALA A 9 -17.31 -17.51 -14.74
CA ALA A 9 -17.16 -16.23 -15.43
C ALA A 9 -17.34 -16.33 -16.96
N ILE A 10 -18.13 -17.29 -17.46
CA ILE A 10 -18.36 -17.46 -18.91
C ILE A 10 -19.83 -17.84 -19.13
N ARG A 11 -20.76 -16.89 -18.92
CA ARG A 11 -22.14 -16.94 -19.47
C ARG A 11 -22.75 -15.53 -19.48
N ARG A 12 -22.21 -14.63 -20.31
CA ARG A 12 -22.91 -13.42 -20.79
C ARG A 12 -22.42 -13.07 -22.20
N THR A 13 -22.81 -13.89 -23.16
CA THR A 13 -22.81 -13.54 -24.58
C THR A 13 -24.02 -14.22 -25.22
N THR A 14 -25.22 -13.79 -24.82
CA THR A 14 -26.38 -13.91 -25.73
C THR A 14 -26.20 -12.82 -26.77
N PHE A 15 -25.53 -13.23 -27.82
CA PHE A 15 -25.31 -12.55 -29.10
C PHE A 15 -26.67 -12.08 -29.64
N ASN A 16 -26.82 -10.78 -29.82
CA ASN A 16 -28.03 -10.16 -30.37
C ASN A 16 -27.79 -9.98 -31.87
N ASP A 17 -28.26 -10.93 -32.66
CA ASP A 17 -27.96 -11.09 -34.11
C ASP A 17 -28.73 -10.10 -35.01
N SER A 18 -29.16 -8.95 -34.49
CA SER A 18 -30.07 -8.03 -35.17
C SER A 18 -29.48 -6.65 -35.49
N ILE A 19 -28.17 -6.46 -35.38
CA ILE A 19 -27.47 -5.21 -35.71
C ILE A 19 -26.33 -5.49 -36.70
N LEU A 20 -26.67 -6.06 -37.85
CA LEU A 20 -25.77 -6.24 -38.99
C LEU A 20 -26.56 -5.98 -40.27
N PHE A 21 -26.86 -4.70 -40.51
CA PHE A 21 -27.49 -4.25 -41.75
C PHE A 21 -27.00 -2.83 -42.09
N PHE A 22 -25.70 -2.68 -42.36
CA PHE A 22 -25.13 -1.58 -43.17
C PHE A 22 -23.68 -1.94 -43.53
N ALA A 23 -23.53 -2.72 -44.60
CA ALA A 23 -22.28 -2.83 -45.34
C ALA A 23 -22.64 -2.76 -46.82
N GLU A 24 -22.85 -1.55 -47.32
CA GLU A 24 -22.88 -1.28 -48.75
C GLU A 24 -21.50 -0.82 -49.22
N ASP A 25 -21.20 -1.36 -50.39
CA ASP A 25 -19.95 -1.48 -51.10
C ASP A 25 -19.51 -0.14 -51.71
N HIS A 26 -18.34 0.37 -51.33
CA HIS A 26 -17.70 1.49 -52.03
C HIS A 26 -16.31 1.09 -52.47
N GLY A 27 -16.23 0.81 -53.77
CA GLY A 27 -15.05 0.39 -54.51
C GLY A 27 -13.82 1.27 -54.27
N SER A 28 -12.76 0.59 -53.87
CA SER A 28 -11.39 1.10 -53.79
C SER A 28 -10.82 1.29 -55.20
N THR A 29 -10.90 2.51 -55.75
CA THR A 29 -10.10 2.89 -56.92
C THR A 29 -8.74 3.40 -56.45
N SER A 30 -7.74 2.54 -56.52
CA SER A 30 -6.32 2.86 -56.34
C SER A 30 -5.82 3.71 -57.51
N SER A 31 -5.38 4.93 -57.26
CA SER A 31 -4.42 5.63 -58.14
C SER A 31 -3.20 6.05 -57.31
N LEU A 32 -2.07 5.41 -57.62
CA LEU A 32 -0.76 5.72 -57.05
C LEU A 32 -0.14 6.90 -57.84
N PRO A 33 0.29 7.99 -57.19
CA PRO A 33 1.30 8.87 -57.74
C PRO A 33 2.69 8.32 -57.40
N GLY A 34 3.56 8.22 -58.42
CA GLY A 34 4.93 7.70 -58.30
C GLY A 34 5.84 8.51 -57.36
N PRO A 35 7.01 7.95 -57.00
CA PRO A 35 7.90 8.54 -56.00
C PRO A 35 8.57 9.83 -56.52
N PRO A 36 8.68 10.89 -55.70
CA PRO A 36 9.47 12.06 -56.08
C PRO A 36 10.96 11.78 -55.92
N VAL A 37 11.70 12.28 -56.91
CA VAL A 37 13.14 12.19 -57.11
C VAL A 37 13.92 12.91 -56.01
N ILE A 38 15.07 12.32 -55.71
CA ILE A 38 16.11 12.65 -54.75
C ILE A 38 16.63 14.10 -54.92
N GLY A 39 16.64 14.85 -53.82
CA GLY A 39 17.38 16.10 -53.64
C GLY A 39 18.34 15.94 -52.47
N GLU A 40 19.59 15.58 -52.79
CA GLU A 40 20.70 15.40 -51.87
C GLU A 40 21.30 16.77 -51.50
N SER A 41 21.41 17.10 -50.21
CA SER A 41 22.51 17.94 -49.68
C SER A 41 22.53 18.12 -48.15
N SER A 42 23.76 17.93 -47.64
CA SER A 42 24.42 18.54 -46.48
C SER A 42 24.43 17.81 -45.13
N GLN A 43 25.68 17.55 -44.72
CA GLN A 43 26.18 16.81 -43.57
C GLN A 43 26.20 17.66 -42.29
N LEU A 44 26.21 17.03 -41.09
CA LEU A 44 27.34 17.06 -40.13
C LEU A 44 27.04 16.39 -38.76
N ALA A 45 27.99 15.56 -38.34
CA ALA A 45 28.58 15.38 -36.99
C ALA A 45 27.86 14.64 -35.82
N THR A 46 28.43 13.46 -35.51
CA THR A 46 28.90 12.90 -34.20
C THR A 46 28.02 12.86 -32.95
N GLY A 47 27.90 11.65 -32.36
CA GLY A 47 27.87 11.43 -30.90
C GLY A 47 26.63 10.72 -30.33
N ALA A 48 26.87 9.61 -29.62
CA ALA A 48 25.96 8.83 -28.77
C ALA A 48 24.84 8.02 -29.46
N SER A 49 25.01 6.70 -29.47
CA SER A 49 24.02 5.71 -29.91
C SER A 49 22.78 5.72 -28.99
N LYS A 50 21.69 6.29 -29.51
CA LYS A 50 20.31 5.90 -29.17
C LYS A 50 19.73 5.24 -30.41
N PRO A 51 18.78 4.29 -30.29
CA PRO A 51 18.24 3.58 -31.45
C PRO A 51 17.66 4.60 -32.42
N LYS A 52 18.32 4.73 -33.59
CA LYS A 52 17.85 5.55 -34.70
C LYS A 52 16.69 4.79 -35.33
N PHE A 53 15.47 5.24 -35.09
CA PHE A 53 14.39 4.94 -36.02
C PHE A 53 14.79 5.59 -37.35
N ALA A 54 15.22 4.77 -38.31
CA ALA A 54 15.46 5.24 -39.67
C ALA A 54 14.16 5.88 -40.18
N SER A 55 14.29 7.11 -40.66
CA SER A 55 13.19 8.04 -40.91
C SER A 55 12.24 7.52 -41.98
N VAL A 56 11.01 7.24 -41.57
CA VAL A 56 9.82 7.20 -42.43
C VAL A 56 9.55 8.60 -42.96
N GLY A 57 10.36 9.16 -43.86
CA GLY A 57 10.16 10.50 -44.44
C GLY A 57 9.90 11.66 -43.44
N LEU A 58 10.14 11.45 -42.15
CA LEU A 58 9.79 12.37 -41.08
C LEU A 58 10.92 13.37 -40.94
N ASN A 59 10.58 14.65 -41.04
CA ASN A 59 11.55 15.71 -40.85
C ASN A 59 12.06 15.70 -39.40
N ALA A 60 13.24 16.27 -39.16
CA ALA A 60 13.77 16.46 -37.81
C ALA A 60 12.79 17.24 -36.91
N GLU A 61 12.04 18.18 -37.49
CA GLU A 61 10.94 18.91 -36.86
C GLU A 61 9.82 17.98 -36.37
N ASP A 62 9.37 17.04 -37.21
CA ASP A 62 8.26 16.14 -36.92
C ASP A 62 8.64 15.10 -35.85
N THR A 63 9.88 14.59 -35.93
CA THR A 63 10.44 13.68 -34.91
C THR A 63 10.47 14.32 -33.53
N LEU A 64 10.85 15.60 -33.46
CA LEU A 64 10.89 16.34 -32.21
C LEU A 64 9.48 16.57 -31.64
N ILE A 65 8.51 16.91 -32.48
CA ILE A 65 7.11 17.10 -32.07
C ILE A 65 6.56 15.83 -31.42
N ILE A 66 6.73 14.67 -32.06
CA ILE A 66 6.23 13.39 -31.53
C ILE A 66 6.92 13.06 -30.20
N THR A 67 8.25 13.21 -30.15
CA THR A 67 9.03 12.86 -28.95
C THR A 67 8.57 13.68 -27.74
N LEU A 68 8.42 14.99 -27.91
CA LEU A 68 7.94 15.87 -26.83
C LEU A 68 6.47 15.58 -26.48
N LYS A 69 5.64 15.20 -27.44
CA LYS A 69 4.24 14.82 -27.17
C LYS A 69 4.13 13.52 -26.40
N GLN A 70 4.92 12.50 -26.74
CA GLN A 70 5.00 11.23 -26.00
C GLN A 70 5.48 11.41 -24.57
N GLN A 71 6.35 12.41 -24.33
CA GLN A 71 6.79 12.81 -22.99
C GLN A 71 5.75 13.62 -22.21
N GLY A 72 4.59 13.92 -22.80
CA GLY A 72 3.48 14.61 -22.13
C GLY A 72 3.62 16.13 -22.08
N TYR A 73 4.52 16.73 -22.86
CA TYR A 73 4.64 18.20 -22.89
C TYR A 73 3.43 18.86 -23.54
N LYS A 74 3.08 20.06 -23.05
CA LYS A 74 1.99 20.88 -23.60
C LYS A 74 2.39 21.48 -24.95
N ASP A 75 1.42 21.66 -25.84
CA ASP A 75 1.65 22.16 -27.20
C ASP A 75 2.34 23.54 -27.26
N ALA A 76 2.07 24.41 -26.28
CA ALA A 76 2.75 25.70 -26.14
C ALA A 76 4.26 25.56 -25.87
N TYR A 77 4.65 24.57 -25.06
CA TYR A 77 6.05 24.27 -24.78
C TYR A 77 6.74 23.68 -26.02
N ILE A 78 6.06 22.78 -26.73
CA ILE A 78 6.56 22.18 -27.98
C ILE A 78 6.85 23.27 -29.01
N SER A 79 5.92 24.20 -29.21
CA SER A 79 6.10 25.36 -30.09
C SER A 79 7.34 26.20 -29.74
N GLN A 80 7.55 26.48 -28.44
CA GLN A 80 8.73 27.24 -27.99
C GLN A 80 10.04 26.47 -28.19
N GLU A 81 10.03 25.17 -27.90
CA GLU A 81 11.22 24.31 -28.04
C GLU A 81 11.62 24.12 -29.51
N LEU A 82 10.65 24.11 -30.43
CA LEU A 82 10.91 24.12 -31.87
C LEU A 82 11.64 25.40 -32.31
N VAL A 83 11.15 26.56 -31.87
CA VAL A 83 11.78 27.86 -32.17
C VAL A 83 13.19 27.92 -31.57
N LYS A 84 13.36 27.45 -30.32
CA LYS A 84 14.64 27.45 -29.62
C LYS A 84 15.71 26.62 -30.35
N ARG A 85 15.31 25.54 -31.03
CA ARG A 85 16.21 24.69 -31.82
C ARG A 85 16.38 25.14 -33.27
N GLY A 86 15.83 26.31 -33.64
CA GLY A 86 15.97 26.89 -34.97
C GLY A 86 15.02 26.30 -36.01
N PHE A 87 14.00 25.54 -35.60
CA PHE A 87 12.93 25.11 -36.51
C PHE A 87 11.96 26.26 -36.82
N ARG A 88 11.09 26.05 -37.81
CA ARG A 88 10.09 27.06 -38.18
C ARG A 88 9.18 27.35 -37.00
N LYS A 89 8.76 28.60 -36.87
CA LYS A 89 7.82 29.03 -35.84
C LYS A 89 6.44 28.44 -36.11
N LEU A 90 6.16 27.28 -35.53
CA LEU A 90 4.81 26.70 -35.51
C LEU A 90 3.98 27.30 -34.38
N ASP A 91 2.71 27.59 -34.65
CA ASP A 91 1.78 28.00 -33.62
C ASP A 91 1.33 26.81 -32.78
N HIS A 92 1.21 27.01 -31.47
CA HIS A 92 0.80 25.97 -30.51
C HIS A 92 -0.52 25.30 -30.88
N LYS A 93 -1.48 26.03 -31.47
CA LYS A 93 -2.77 25.48 -31.93
C LYS A 93 -2.62 24.46 -33.06
N THR A 94 -1.54 24.57 -33.84
CA THR A 94 -1.30 23.70 -35.00
C THR A 94 -0.56 22.42 -34.65
N ILE A 95 0.08 22.36 -33.47
CA ILE A 95 0.89 21.22 -33.02
C ILE A 95 0.02 19.96 -32.87
N ALA A 96 -1.17 20.06 -32.28
CA ALA A 96 -2.08 18.92 -32.13
C ALA A 96 -2.47 18.32 -33.49
N THR A 97 -2.98 19.15 -34.41
CA THR A 97 -3.37 18.70 -35.76
C THR A 97 -2.19 18.15 -36.56
N ARG A 98 -1.00 18.76 -36.44
CA ARG A 98 0.21 18.27 -37.08
C ARG A 98 0.64 16.91 -36.51
N THR A 99 0.55 16.74 -35.19
CA THR A 99 0.83 15.46 -34.51
C THR A 99 -0.10 14.35 -35.00
N THR A 100 -1.40 14.60 -35.08
CA THR A 100 -2.37 13.60 -35.59
C THR A 100 -2.06 13.22 -37.03
N ARG A 101 -1.71 14.20 -37.88
CA ARG A 101 -1.29 13.91 -39.27
C ARG A 101 -0.05 13.03 -39.32
N ILE A 102 0.98 13.40 -38.55
CA ILE A 102 2.23 12.66 -38.46
C ILE A 102 1.97 11.20 -38.04
N ILE A 103 1.22 11.00 -36.95
CA ILE A 103 0.85 9.66 -36.46
C ILE A 103 0.07 8.89 -37.52
N GLY A 104 -0.87 9.53 -38.21
CA GLY A 104 -1.62 8.91 -39.31
C GLY A 104 -0.73 8.46 -40.47
N THR A 105 0.25 9.27 -40.87
CA THR A 105 1.24 8.86 -41.88
C THR A 105 2.12 7.71 -41.41
N MET A 106 2.54 7.69 -40.14
CA MET A 106 3.30 6.58 -39.56
C MET A 106 2.48 5.29 -39.52
N ALA A 107 1.20 5.38 -39.15
CA ALA A 107 0.29 4.25 -39.16
C ALA A 107 0.15 3.66 -40.57
N LYS A 108 -0.15 4.49 -41.57
CA LYS A 108 -0.23 4.05 -42.98
C LYS A 108 1.06 3.39 -43.48
N TYR A 109 2.21 3.90 -43.06
CA TYR A 109 3.49 3.29 -43.40
C TYR A 109 3.65 1.91 -42.74
N MET A 110 3.27 1.77 -41.47
CA MET A 110 3.26 0.49 -40.77
C MET A 110 2.26 -0.50 -41.43
N ASP A 111 1.10 -0.02 -41.85
CA ASP A 111 0.11 -0.83 -42.59
C ASP A 111 0.71 -1.34 -43.91
N GLY A 112 1.45 -0.50 -44.63
CA GLY A 112 2.20 -0.90 -45.82
C GLY A 112 3.25 -1.97 -45.53
N GLN A 113 4.03 -1.81 -44.46
CA GLN A 113 5.02 -2.82 -44.06
C GLN A 113 4.39 -4.16 -43.68
N LEU A 114 3.22 -4.14 -43.02
CA LEU A 114 2.46 -5.35 -42.69
C LEU A 114 1.92 -6.01 -43.96
N ALA A 115 1.39 -5.22 -44.91
CA ALA A 115 0.87 -5.72 -46.18
C ALA A 115 1.96 -6.32 -47.08
N ASP A 116 3.14 -5.71 -47.10
CA ASP A 116 4.32 -6.18 -47.84
C ASP A 116 5.02 -7.35 -47.15
N GLY A 117 4.58 -7.76 -45.95
CA GLY A 117 5.18 -8.81 -45.14
C GLY A 117 6.57 -8.46 -44.58
N LEU A 118 6.95 -7.18 -44.61
CA LEU A 118 8.23 -6.69 -44.06
C LEU A 118 8.18 -6.57 -42.53
N LYS A 119 6.98 -6.35 -41.99
CA LYS A 119 6.69 -6.39 -40.56
C LYS A 119 5.63 -7.46 -40.31
N GLU A 120 5.77 -8.18 -39.20
CA GLU A 120 4.77 -9.13 -38.73
C GLU A 120 4.23 -8.69 -37.37
N TRP A 121 3.01 -9.13 -37.04
CA TRP A 121 2.43 -8.99 -35.72
C TRP A 121 3.19 -9.84 -34.71
N ASN A 122 3.46 -9.29 -33.54
CA ASN A 122 4.01 -10.05 -32.44
C ASN A 122 2.96 -10.36 -31.37
N ALA A 123 3.22 -11.40 -30.56
CA ALA A 123 2.27 -11.84 -29.53
C ALA A 123 1.91 -10.75 -28.51
N HIS A 124 2.84 -9.82 -28.21
CA HIS A 124 2.56 -8.72 -27.31
C HIS A 124 1.63 -7.66 -27.94
N GLU A 125 1.79 -7.39 -29.24
CA GLU A 125 0.90 -6.53 -30.02
C GLU A 125 -0.50 -7.16 -30.13
N ASP A 126 -0.61 -8.49 -30.24
CA ASP A 126 -1.89 -9.20 -30.22
C ASP A 126 -2.60 -9.09 -28.86
N GLU A 127 -1.87 -9.25 -27.74
CA GLU A 127 -2.41 -9.01 -26.40
C GLU A 127 -2.90 -7.57 -26.23
N LEU A 128 -2.13 -6.61 -26.75
CA LEU A 128 -2.47 -5.19 -26.71
C LEU A 128 -3.71 -4.91 -27.57
N LEU A 129 -3.80 -5.52 -28.76
CA LEU A 129 -4.96 -5.42 -29.65
C LEU A 129 -6.21 -5.99 -28.97
N ALA A 130 -6.12 -7.17 -28.36
CA ALA A 130 -7.24 -7.78 -27.63
C ALA A 130 -7.70 -6.90 -26.46
N SER A 131 -6.74 -6.34 -25.70
CA SER A 131 -7.03 -5.39 -24.63
C SER A 131 -7.72 -4.12 -25.14
N ALA A 132 -7.23 -3.56 -26.25
CA ALA A 132 -7.80 -2.37 -26.88
C ALA A 132 -9.21 -2.61 -27.43
N MET A 133 -9.44 -3.74 -28.09
CA MET A 133 -10.75 -4.16 -28.60
C MET A 133 -11.78 -4.29 -27.48
N ASN A 134 -11.41 -4.94 -26.37
CA ASN A 134 -12.30 -5.07 -25.21
C ASN A 134 -12.64 -3.70 -24.61
N LYS A 135 -11.69 -2.77 -24.53
CA LYS A 135 -11.95 -1.40 -24.05
C LYS A 135 -12.91 -0.67 -24.97
N ALA A 136 -12.66 -0.67 -26.27
CA ALA A 136 -13.53 -0.04 -27.25
C ALA A 136 -14.96 -0.62 -27.22
N GLN A 137 -15.08 -1.94 -27.09
CA GLN A 137 -16.39 -2.61 -26.97
C GLN A 137 -17.13 -2.20 -25.69
N ASN A 138 -16.42 -2.07 -24.56
CA ASN A 138 -17.01 -1.60 -23.32
C ASN A 138 -17.48 -0.14 -23.44
N GLU A 139 -16.66 0.74 -24.03
CA GLU A 139 -17.03 2.15 -24.26
C GLU A 139 -18.29 2.27 -25.13
N ILE A 140 -18.36 1.50 -26.23
CA ILE A 140 -19.55 1.44 -27.09
C ILE A 140 -20.75 0.90 -26.33
N SER A 141 -20.57 -0.16 -25.52
CA SER A 141 -21.66 -0.73 -24.73
C SER A 141 -22.21 0.29 -23.73
N ASP A 142 -21.35 1.03 -23.04
CA ASP A 142 -21.73 2.10 -22.13
C ASP A 142 -22.49 3.24 -22.84
N GLU A 143 -22.06 3.61 -24.05
CA GLU A 143 -22.75 4.60 -24.88
C GLU A 143 -24.13 4.11 -25.33
N ILE A 144 -24.23 2.87 -25.79
CA ILE A 144 -25.50 2.23 -26.14
C ILE A 144 -26.43 2.23 -24.93
N GLU A 145 -25.97 1.86 -23.75
CA GLU A 145 -26.78 1.89 -22.52
C GLU A 145 -27.29 3.30 -22.19
N LYS A 146 -26.44 4.33 -22.33
CA LYS A 146 -26.84 5.74 -22.15
C LYS A 146 -27.87 6.18 -23.19
N LEU A 147 -27.69 5.79 -24.45
CA LEU A 147 -28.65 6.09 -25.53
C LEU A 147 -29.99 5.41 -25.26
N TYR A 148 -30.00 4.15 -24.81
CA TYR A 148 -31.23 3.47 -24.42
C TYR A 148 -31.90 4.13 -23.20
N ALA A 149 -31.12 4.58 -22.22
CA ALA A 149 -31.67 5.31 -21.08
C ALA A 149 -32.36 6.62 -21.51
N THR A 150 -31.69 7.43 -22.33
CA THR A 150 -32.26 8.69 -22.85
C THR A 150 -33.46 8.45 -23.76
N PHE A 151 -33.42 7.39 -24.58
CA PHE A 151 -34.55 6.95 -25.39
C PHE A 151 -35.79 6.69 -24.52
N PHE A 152 -35.67 5.86 -23.48
CA PHE A 152 -36.83 5.54 -22.62
C PHE A 152 -37.28 6.69 -21.72
N GLU A 153 -36.40 7.63 -21.38
CA GLU A 153 -36.81 8.90 -20.79
C GLU A 153 -37.68 9.71 -21.77
N GLY A 154 -37.28 9.75 -23.05
CA GLY A 154 -38.09 10.34 -24.13
C GLY A 154 -39.45 9.66 -24.28
N VAL A 155 -39.48 8.32 -24.26
CA VAL A 155 -40.71 7.52 -24.29
C VAL A 155 -41.61 7.88 -23.11
N ALA A 156 -41.10 7.86 -21.88
CA ALA A 156 -41.90 8.19 -20.70
C ALA A 156 -42.44 9.62 -20.74
N LYS A 157 -41.65 10.58 -21.22
CA LYS A 157 -42.10 11.97 -21.42
C LYS A 157 -43.21 12.06 -22.46
N ASN A 158 -43.09 11.34 -23.58
CA ASN A 158 -44.11 11.33 -24.61
C ASN A 158 -45.39 10.64 -24.14
N MET A 159 -45.30 9.53 -23.39
CA MET A 159 -46.48 8.88 -22.79
C MET A 159 -47.27 9.84 -21.89
N ARG A 160 -46.59 10.67 -21.09
CA ARG A 160 -47.24 11.69 -20.25
C ARG A 160 -47.89 12.83 -21.03
N LYS A 161 -47.42 13.10 -22.25
CA LYS A 161 -48.04 14.09 -23.15
C LYS A 161 -49.33 13.55 -23.75
N GLU A 162 -49.34 12.25 -24.10
CA GLU A 162 -50.52 11.58 -24.62
C GLU A 162 -51.60 11.40 -23.53
N ASP A 163 -51.20 10.96 -22.33
CA ASP A 163 -52.10 10.82 -21.19
C ASP A 163 -51.43 11.33 -19.90
N ALA A 164 -52.01 12.38 -19.33
CA ALA A 164 -51.53 13.00 -18.10
C ALA A 164 -51.66 12.09 -16.87
N GLN A 165 -52.56 11.10 -16.89
CA GLN A 165 -52.71 10.14 -15.80
C GLN A 165 -51.59 9.09 -15.80
N VAL A 166 -50.92 8.91 -16.95
CA VAL A 166 -49.88 7.90 -17.14
C VAL A 166 -48.51 8.44 -16.75
N ASN A 167 -48.21 8.39 -15.45
CA ASN A 167 -46.93 8.84 -14.89
C ASN A 167 -45.94 7.68 -14.64
N PHE A 168 -45.61 6.93 -15.69
CA PHE A 168 -44.61 5.86 -15.58
C PHE A 168 -43.17 6.39 -15.58
N SER A 169 -42.26 5.62 -14.98
CA SER A 169 -40.81 5.88 -15.05
C SER A 169 -40.23 5.32 -16.35
N ALA A 170 -39.10 5.88 -16.80
CA ALA A 170 -38.38 5.38 -17.97
C ALA A 170 -38.06 3.87 -17.86
N GLN A 171 -37.69 3.41 -16.67
CA GLN A 171 -37.41 2.00 -16.41
C GLN A 171 -38.67 1.12 -16.51
N ALA A 172 -39.82 1.60 -16.06
CA ALA A 172 -41.08 0.87 -16.20
C ALA A 172 -41.48 0.73 -17.68
N CYS A 173 -41.32 1.79 -18.47
CA CYS A 173 -41.54 1.78 -19.92
C CYS A 173 -40.58 0.79 -20.61
N LYS A 174 -39.29 0.81 -20.25
CA LYS A 174 -38.28 -0.14 -20.76
C LYS A 174 -38.68 -1.57 -20.47
N ASN A 175 -38.92 -1.92 -19.21
CA ASN A 175 -39.24 -3.28 -18.79
C ASN A 175 -40.53 -3.79 -19.46
N ARG A 176 -41.54 -2.91 -19.61
CA ARG A 176 -42.78 -3.29 -20.30
C ARG A 176 -42.52 -3.55 -21.78
N TRP A 177 -41.78 -2.68 -22.44
CA TRP A 177 -41.44 -2.83 -23.86
C TRP A 177 -40.61 -4.08 -24.14
N THR A 178 -39.58 -4.35 -23.33
CA THR A 178 -38.77 -5.58 -23.46
C THR A 178 -39.64 -6.81 -23.26
N ALA A 179 -40.49 -6.83 -22.23
CA ALA A 179 -41.39 -7.95 -22.02
C ALA A 179 -42.39 -8.15 -23.18
N LEU A 180 -42.80 -7.07 -23.85
CA LEU A 180 -43.66 -7.15 -25.04
C LEU A 180 -42.90 -7.74 -26.23
N ILE A 181 -41.67 -7.32 -26.48
CA ILE A 181 -40.80 -7.90 -27.53
C ILE A 181 -40.55 -9.38 -27.26
N ASP A 182 -40.24 -9.71 -26.01
CA ASP A 182 -39.92 -11.08 -25.59
C ASP A 182 -41.16 -11.99 -25.51
N GLY A 183 -42.36 -11.44 -25.68
CA GLY A 183 -43.63 -12.17 -25.52
C GLY A 183 -43.92 -12.61 -24.07
N THR A 184 -43.17 -12.10 -23.09
CA THR A 184 -43.32 -12.41 -21.66
C THR A 184 -44.11 -11.35 -20.89
N ALA A 185 -44.63 -10.34 -21.58
CA ALA A 185 -45.42 -9.28 -20.98
C ALA A 185 -46.66 -9.85 -20.31
N LEU A 186 -46.82 -9.53 -19.02
CA LEU A 186 -48.05 -9.87 -18.31
C LEU A 186 -49.25 -9.20 -18.97
N ILE A 187 -50.29 -9.98 -19.22
CA ILE A 187 -51.56 -9.48 -19.74
C ILE A 187 -52.17 -8.54 -18.67
N PRO A 188 -52.71 -7.38 -19.04
CA PRO A 188 -53.45 -6.54 -18.09
C PRO A 188 -54.55 -7.32 -17.38
N THR A 189 -54.81 -7.03 -16.10
CA THR A 189 -55.78 -7.78 -15.28
C THR A 189 -57.21 -7.77 -15.83
N GLU A 190 -57.58 -6.75 -16.59
CA GLU A 190 -58.91 -6.60 -17.21
C GLU A 190 -59.12 -7.51 -18.42
N LEU A 191 -58.03 -7.94 -19.05
CA LEU A 191 -58.03 -8.80 -20.24
C LEU A 191 -57.60 -10.24 -19.92
N ASP A 192 -57.54 -10.58 -18.62
CA ASP A 192 -57.20 -11.93 -18.18
C ASP A 192 -58.39 -12.88 -18.25
N ASP A 193 -58.11 -14.16 -18.47
CA ASP A 193 -59.12 -15.21 -18.38
C ASP A 193 -59.66 -15.37 -16.95
N ASP A 194 -58.84 -15.13 -15.91
CA ASP A 194 -59.20 -15.22 -14.50
C ASP A 194 -58.79 -13.96 -13.68
N PRO A 195 -59.59 -12.87 -13.72
CA PRO A 195 -59.21 -11.59 -13.11
C PRO A 195 -59.09 -11.64 -11.58
N GLU A 196 -59.88 -12.49 -10.89
CA GLU A 196 -59.85 -12.59 -9.42
C GLU A 196 -58.57 -13.25 -8.90
N ARG A 197 -58.05 -14.27 -9.60
CA ARG A 197 -56.79 -14.92 -9.23
C ARG A 197 -55.64 -13.93 -9.28
N ARG A 198 -55.59 -13.11 -10.32
CA ARG A 198 -54.55 -12.09 -10.52
C ARG A 198 -54.65 -10.94 -9.51
N ARG A 199 -55.86 -10.56 -9.08
CA ARG A 199 -56.02 -9.60 -7.97
C ARG A 199 -55.40 -10.12 -6.67
N LYS A 200 -55.69 -11.37 -6.30
CA LYS A 200 -55.10 -12.02 -5.11
C LYS A 200 -53.58 -12.12 -5.18
N GLU A 201 -53.02 -12.46 -6.34
CA GLU A 201 -51.56 -12.50 -6.54
C GLU A 201 -50.92 -11.11 -6.42
N ASN A 202 -51.55 -10.08 -6.99
CA ASN A 202 -51.08 -8.70 -6.88
C ASN A 202 -51.15 -8.18 -5.43
N GLU A 203 -52.20 -8.53 -4.69
CA GLU A 203 -52.32 -8.21 -3.25
C GLU A 203 -51.23 -8.89 -2.44
N ALA A 204 -50.99 -10.19 -2.64
CA ALA A 204 -49.90 -10.92 -2.01
C ALA A 204 -48.53 -10.29 -2.32
N ARG A 205 -48.30 -9.83 -3.56
CA ARG A 205 -47.06 -9.13 -3.95
C ARG A 205 -46.92 -7.78 -3.25
N LYS A 206 -48.02 -7.04 -3.08
CA LYS A 206 -48.02 -5.78 -2.31
C LYS A 206 -47.67 -6.03 -0.84
N GLU A 207 -48.31 -7.01 -0.21
CA GLU A 207 -48.03 -7.38 1.18
C GLU A 207 -46.56 -7.81 1.37
N MET A 208 -46.00 -8.60 0.45
CA MET A 208 -44.59 -8.97 0.49
C MET A 208 -43.66 -7.77 0.32
N GLY A 209 -44.00 -6.83 -0.56
CA GLY A 209 -43.25 -5.58 -0.73
C GLY A 209 -43.29 -4.69 0.52
N GLU A 210 -44.44 -4.60 1.19
CA GLU A 210 -44.59 -3.86 2.45
C GLU A 210 -43.80 -4.50 3.58
N ARG A 211 -43.84 -5.83 3.70
CA ARG A 211 -43.01 -6.59 4.66
C ARG A 211 -41.51 -6.33 4.44
N GLN A 212 -41.04 -6.34 3.19
CA GLN A 212 -39.64 -6.05 2.88
C GLN A 212 -39.24 -4.60 3.20
N LYS A 213 -40.13 -3.63 2.97
CA LYS A 213 -39.87 -2.24 3.36
C LYS A 213 -39.74 -2.10 4.86
N LEU A 214 -40.64 -2.73 5.62
CA LEU A 214 -40.62 -2.72 7.07
C LEU A 214 -39.34 -3.37 7.62
N GLN A 215 -38.92 -4.51 7.07
CA GLN A 215 -37.66 -5.16 7.43
C GLN A 215 -36.45 -4.26 7.17
N LYS A 216 -36.36 -3.61 5.99
CA LYS A 216 -35.26 -2.68 5.69
C LYS A 216 -35.24 -1.48 6.64
N GLU A 217 -36.40 -0.97 7.02
CA GLU A 217 -36.49 0.13 7.99
C GLU A 217 -36.03 -0.33 9.38
N GLU A 218 -36.38 -1.55 9.80
CA GLU A 218 -35.90 -2.15 11.05
C GLU A 218 -34.39 -2.37 11.03
N GLU A 219 -33.83 -2.88 9.92
CA GLU A 219 -32.39 -3.05 9.73
C GLU A 219 -31.64 -1.71 9.81
N LEU A 220 -32.16 -0.66 9.16
CA LEU A 220 -31.59 0.68 9.26
C LEU A 220 -31.62 1.21 10.71
N LYS A 221 -32.74 1.04 11.41
CA LYS A 221 -32.84 1.42 12.83
C LYS A 221 -31.90 0.62 13.72
N GLN A 222 -31.66 -0.66 13.41
CA GLN A 222 -30.68 -1.49 14.13
C GLN A 222 -29.25 -1.05 13.85
N ALA A 223 -28.92 -0.74 12.59
CA ALA A 223 -27.62 -0.21 12.19
C ALA A 223 -27.33 1.13 12.88
N GLU A 224 -28.30 2.06 12.90
CA GLU A 224 -28.16 3.33 13.61
C GLU A 224 -27.94 3.15 15.12
N LYS A 225 -28.66 2.21 15.75
CA LYS A 225 -28.46 1.87 17.17
C LYS A 225 -27.06 1.28 17.42
N PHE A 226 -26.60 0.41 16.55
CA PHE A 226 -25.26 -0.19 16.63
C PHE A 226 -24.17 0.89 16.52
N ASP A 227 -24.27 1.77 15.53
CA ASP A 227 -23.34 2.88 15.35
C ASP A 227 -23.34 3.84 16.54
N ARG A 228 -24.51 4.13 17.12
CA ARG A 228 -24.63 4.96 18.31
C ARG A 228 -23.95 4.32 19.52
N LEU A 229 -24.11 3.02 19.72
CA LEU A 229 -23.45 2.27 20.79
C LEU A 229 -21.93 2.23 20.59
N ALA A 230 -21.46 2.04 19.35
CA ALA A 230 -20.04 2.05 19.02
C ALA A 230 -19.39 3.41 19.36
N ARG A 231 -20.05 4.53 19.01
CA ARG A 231 -19.57 5.88 19.35
C ARG A 231 -19.51 6.12 20.87
N LEU A 232 -20.49 5.63 21.61
CA LEU A 232 -20.49 5.73 23.08
C LEU A 232 -19.37 4.89 23.70
N ALA A 233 -19.13 3.68 23.21
CA ALA A 233 -18.03 2.83 23.66
C ALA A 233 -16.67 3.48 23.39
N GLU A 234 -16.48 4.09 22.21
CA GLU A 234 -15.26 4.81 21.86
C GLU A 234 -15.03 6.03 22.77
N ALA A 235 -16.08 6.81 23.05
CA ALA A 235 -16.00 7.95 23.97
C ALA A 235 -15.61 7.51 25.39
N ASN A 236 -16.18 6.42 25.89
CA ASN A 236 -15.83 5.86 27.20
C ASN A 236 -14.38 5.35 27.25
N ALA A 237 -13.90 4.66 26.20
CA ALA A 237 -12.51 4.23 26.12
C ALA A 237 -11.51 5.41 26.11
N LYS A 238 -11.86 6.51 25.42
CA LYS A 238 -11.10 7.77 25.44
C LYS A 238 -11.06 8.38 26.85
N LEU A 239 -12.17 8.40 27.57
CA LEU A 239 -12.21 8.90 28.95
C LEU A 239 -11.37 8.04 29.90
N GLU A 240 -11.43 6.71 29.78
CA GLU A 240 -10.61 5.82 30.60
C GLU A 240 -9.12 5.98 30.33
N SER A 241 -8.72 6.08 29.06
CA SER A 241 -7.31 6.29 28.69
C SER A 241 -6.80 7.64 29.20
N ALA A 242 -7.61 8.71 29.09
CA ALA A 242 -7.28 10.03 29.65
C ALA A 242 -7.11 9.97 31.17
N SER A 243 -8.00 9.28 31.89
CA SER A 243 -7.90 9.09 33.35
C SER A 243 -6.62 8.33 33.74
N LYS A 244 -6.28 7.26 33.02
CA LYS A 244 -5.04 6.49 33.23
C LYS A 244 -3.81 7.37 33.00
N GLN A 245 -3.78 8.14 31.91
CA GLN A 245 -2.69 9.08 31.63
C GLN A 245 -2.55 10.14 32.74
N GLN A 246 -3.66 10.74 33.19
CA GLN A 246 -3.65 11.71 34.29
C GLN A 246 -3.09 11.11 35.59
N LYS A 247 -3.48 9.88 35.95
CA LYS A 247 -2.92 9.18 37.11
C LYS A 247 -1.41 9.00 36.97
N THR A 248 -0.93 8.56 35.81
CA THR A 248 0.52 8.40 35.57
C THR A 248 1.29 9.71 35.56
N ALA A 249 0.70 10.79 35.04
CA ALA A 249 1.29 12.13 35.08
C ALA A 249 1.40 12.62 36.53
N ASN A 250 0.35 12.42 37.34
CA ASN A 250 0.35 12.80 38.75
C ASN A 250 1.37 12.02 39.57
N THR A 251 1.56 10.72 39.33
CA THR A 251 2.60 9.94 40.02
C THR A 251 4.00 10.40 39.63
N ARG A 252 4.24 10.68 38.34
CA ARG A 252 5.51 11.26 37.88
C ARG A 252 5.77 12.64 38.50
N ALA A 253 4.77 13.51 38.53
CA ALA A 253 4.87 14.82 39.16
C ALA A 253 5.24 14.72 40.65
N LYS A 254 4.57 13.83 41.40
CA LYS A 254 4.91 13.56 42.81
C LYS A 254 6.36 13.09 42.99
N HIS A 255 6.82 12.17 42.15
CA HIS A 255 8.20 11.67 42.21
C HIS A 255 9.23 12.76 41.86
N LEU A 256 8.91 13.66 40.93
CA LEU A 256 9.76 14.81 40.61
C LEU A 256 9.85 15.80 41.78
N ILE A 257 8.74 16.10 42.44
CA ILE A 257 8.71 16.94 43.64
C ILE A 257 9.55 16.31 44.76
N GLU A 258 9.39 15.00 45.00
CA GLU A 258 10.17 14.30 46.02
C GLU A 258 11.68 14.31 45.70
N LYS A 259 12.05 14.09 44.43
CA LYS A 259 13.45 14.16 43.99
C LYS A 259 14.03 15.57 44.16
N ALA A 260 13.26 16.61 43.87
CA ALA A 260 13.65 18.00 44.10
C ALA A 260 13.87 18.28 45.60
N ALA A 261 12.93 17.87 46.46
CA ALA A 261 13.07 18.01 47.92
C ALA A 261 14.31 17.26 48.47
N ARG A 262 14.60 16.06 47.96
CA ARG A 262 15.83 15.32 48.31
C ARG A 262 17.10 16.06 47.87
N ALA A 263 17.07 16.70 46.70
CA ALA A 263 18.20 17.51 46.23
C ALA A 263 18.41 18.75 47.10
N GLU A 264 17.34 19.46 47.47
CA GLU A 264 17.38 20.61 48.39
C GLU A 264 17.92 20.23 49.77
N GLN A 265 17.53 19.07 50.31
CA GLN A 265 18.11 18.58 51.57
C GLN A 265 19.61 18.30 51.45
N ARG A 266 20.08 17.79 50.30
CA ARG A 266 21.51 17.56 50.06
C ARG A 266 22.27 18.87 49.94
N THR A 267 21.75 19.86 49.22
CA THR A 267 22.38 21.17 49.10
C THR A 267 22.42 21.89 50.45
N ALA A 268 21.33 21.84 51.23
CA ALA A 268 21.29 22.40 52.59
C ALA A 268 22.34 21.75 53.52
N LYS A 269 22.48 20.41 53.49
CA LYS A 269 23.52 19.70 54.24
C LYS A 269 24.94 20.10 53.81
N LEU A 270 25.15 20.31 52.51
CA LEU A 270 26.45 20.71 51.98
C LEU A 270 26.81 22.15 52.39
N LEU A 271 25.85 23.08 52.31
CA LEU A 271 25.99 24.45 52.81
C LEU A 271 26.31 24.47 54.32
N ALA A 272 25.64 23.63 55.12
CA ALA A 272 25.94 23.51 56.55
C ALA A 272 27.36 22.99 56.83
N LYS A 273 27.86 22.05 56.01
CA LYS A 273 29.25 21.58 56.10
C LYS A 273 30.25 22.66 55.71
N ILE A 274 29.98 23.45 54.67
CA ILE A 274 30.82 24.59 54.27
C ILE A 274 30.90 25.60 55.42
N LYS A 275 29.78 26.00 56.01
CA LYS A 275 29.76 26.92 57.16
C LYS A 275 30.58 26.39 58.34
N ARG A 276 30.42 25.11 58.71
CA ARG A 276 31.24 24.47 59.76
C ARG A 276 32.72 24.43 59.41
N ALA A 277 33.07 24.21 58.15
CA ALA A 277 34.45 24.21 57.70
C ALA A 277 35.06 25.61 57.75
N GLU A 278 34.31 26.66 57.40
CA GLU A 278 34.71 28.06 57.54
C GLU A 278 34.93 28.43 59.01
N GLU A 279 33.98 28.10 59.89
CA GLU A 279 34.13 28.29 61.35
C GLU A 279 35.35 27.56 61.90
N ASN A 280 35.59 26.32 61.46
CA ASN A 280 36.76 25.54 61.88
C ASN A 280 38.07 26.10 61.30
N LYS A 281 38.08 26.61 60.06
CA LYS A 281 39.23 27.31 59.50
C LYS A 281 39.54 28.56 60.31
N LEU A 282 38.52 29.34 60.67
CA LEU A 282 38.65 30.56 61.47
C LEU A 282 39.13 30.26 62.90
N LYS A 283 38.64 29.19 63.52
CA LYS A 283 39.18 28.68 64.80
C LYS A 283 40.60 28.15 64.67
N LYS A 284 40.98 27.53 63.55
CA LYS A 284 42.34 27.06 63.28
C LYS A 284 43.30 28.22 63.03
N THR A 285 42.90 29.27 62.31
CA THR A 285 43.74 30.47 62.15
C THR A 285 43.93 31.16 63.49
N GLN A 286 42.87 31.31 64.29
CA GLN A 286 42.98 31.81 65.67
C GLN A 286 43.90 30.94 66.55
N ARG A 287 43.79 29.60 66.47
CA ARG A 287 44.68 28.68 67.21
C ARG A 287 46.11 28.70 66.67
N ALA A 288 46.32 28.82 65.36
CA ALA A 288 47.65 28.92 64.74
C ALA A 288 48.33 30.26 65.08
N GLU A 289 47.58 31.35 65.18
CA GLU A 289 48.06 32.63 65.72
C GLU A 289 48.42 32.52 67.22
N GLN A 290 47.66 31.74 67.99
CA GLN A 290 47.99 31.43 69.39
C GLN A 290 49.18 30.47 69.54
N LEU A 291 49.36 29.50 68.64
CA LEU A 291 50.47 28.54 68.62
C LEU A 291 51.76 29.15 68.05
N LYS A 292 51.68 30.09 67.09
CA LYS A 292 52.83 30.90 66.65
C LYS A 292 53.40 31.79 67.78
N LYS A 293 52.59 32.10 68.80
CA LYS A 293 53.07 32.75 70.03
C LYS A 293 53.70 31.77 71.03
N LYS A 294 53.69 30.45 70.79
CA LYS A 294 53.96 29.43 71.82
C LYS A 294 54.87 28.25 71.48
N ASP A 295 55.40 28.06 70.27
CA ASP A 295 56.69 27.35 69.98
C ASP A 295 56.76 26.87 68.51
N PRO A 296 57.91 27.03 67.82
CA PRO A 296 58.07 26.66 66.41
C PRO A 296 58.89 25.37 66.20
N ASN A 297 58.43 24.18 66.63
CA ASN A 297 58.99 22.93 66.09
C ASN A 297 58.15 21.68 66.42
N ALA A 298 57.37 21.15 65.46
CA ALA A 298 57.03 19.72 65.37
C ALA A 298 56.21 19.40 64.11
N THR A 299 56.75 18.52 63.27
CA THR A 299 56.11 17.89 62.11
C THR A 299 55.46 16.55 62.50
N VAL A 300 54.31 16.20 61.91
CA VAL A 300 53.66 14.88 62.09
C VAL A 300 53.31 14.27 60.73
N ALA A 301 53.73 13.02 60.56
CA ALA A 301 53.62 12.17 59.37
C ALA A 301 52.22 11.56 59.17
N ILE A 302 51.87 11.26 57.92
CA ILE A 302 50.61 10.62 57.51
C ILE A 302 50.91 9.26 56.88
N ASN A 303 50.31 8.20 57.40
CA ASN A 303 50.34 6.85 56.80
C ASN A 303 49.09 6.59 55.94
N THR A 304 49.33 6.11 54.73
CA THR A 304 48.40 5.69 53.70
C THR A 304 48.16 4.18 53.76
N SER A 305 46.93 3.73 53.52
CA SER A 305 46.69 2.41 52.92
C SER A 305 45.36 2.40 52.16
N ASN A 306 45.46 2.09 50.86
CA ASN A 306 44.37 1.78 49.94
C ASN A 306 44.25 0.25 49.82
N PRO A 307 43.06 -0.31 49.59
CA PRO A 307 42.90 -1.60 48.94
C PRO A 307 42.44 -1.48 47.48
N LEU A 308 42.94 -2.39 46.64
CA LEU A 308 42.73 -2.52 45.20
C LEU A 308 41.36 -3.12 44.84
N PRO A 309 40.84 -2.89 43.61
CA PRO A 309 39.53 -3.35 43.16
C PRO A 309 39.59 -4.67 42.36
N VAL A 310 38.60 -5.55 42.59
CA VAL A 310 38.32 -6.73 41.75
C VAL A 310 37.33 -6.33 40.65
N ARG A 311 37.67 -6.61 39.39
CA ARG A 311 36.80 -6.38 38.22
C ARG A 311 35.83 -7.55 38.01
N PRO A 312 34.51 -7.31 37.82
CA PRO A 312 33.60 -8.32 37.29
C PRO A 312 33.58 -8.25 35.76
N ILE A 313 33.69 -9.40 35.12
CA ILE A 313 33.44 -9.58 33.68
C ILE A 313 31.92 -9.75 33.53
N THR A 314 31.25 -8.69 33.11
CA THR A 314 29.87 -8.73 32.61
C THR A 314 29.80 -7.83 31.37
N GLN A 315 30.23 -8.36 30.22
CA GLN A 315 29.87 -7.74 28.95
C GLN A 315 28.40 -8.06 28.66
N GLY A 316 27.61 -7.00 28.46
CA GLY A 316 26.18 -7.10 28.15
C GLY A 316 25.98 -7.76 26.79
N VAL A 317 25.09 -8.74 26.75
CA VAL A 317 24.57 -9.31 25.50
C VAL A 317 23.42 -8.40 25.08
N ASP A 318 23.64 -7.57 24.06
CA ASP A 318 22.61 -6.73 23.45
C ASP A 318 21.76 -7.55 22.46
N GLU A 319 20.54 -7.09 22.16
CA GLU A 319 19.56 -7.78 21.29
C GLU A 319 20.06 -8.02 19.85
N ASP A 320 21.11 -7.32 19.43
CA ASP A 320 21.71 -7.38 18.08
C ASP A 320 22.85 -8.41 17.94
N THR A 321 23.08 -9.27 18.94
CA THR A 321 24.13 -10.29 18.86
C THR A 321 23.72 -11.42 17.89
N GLU A 322 24.49 -11.64 16.82
CA GLU A 322 24.22 -12.67 15.81
C GLU A 322 24.22 -14.09 16.42
N ASP A 323 23.26 -14.93 16.01
CA ASP A 323 23.11 -16.28 16.56
C ASP A 323 24.18 -17.24 15.98
N PRO A 324 24.99 -17.91 16.81
CA PRO A 324 26.05 -18.82 16.35
C PRO A 324 25.53 -20.00 15.52
N ARG A 325 24.23 -20.34 15.62
CA ARG A 325 23.60 -21.40 14.81
C ARG A 325 23.45 -21.03 13.32
N LEU A 326 23.74 -19.78 12.92
CA LEU A 326 23.75 -19.37 11.52
C LEU A 326 24.78 -20.12 10.67
N VAL A 327 25.83 -20.69 11.28
CA VAL A 327 26.88 -21.44 10.58
C VAL A 327 26.40 -22.84 10.14
N LEU A 328 25.38 -23.40 10.82
CA LEU A 328 24.91 -24.77 10.59
C LEU A 328 24.16 -24.95 9.27
N ASP A 329 24.29 -26.12 8.65
CA ASP A 329 23.55 -26.45 7.43
C ASP A 329 22.06 -26.80 7.71
N HIS A 330 21.22 -26.74 6.69
CA HIS A 330 19.78 -26.94 6.82
C HIS A 330 19.41 -28.31 7.42
N GLU A 331 20.14 -29.37 7.08
CA GLU A 331 19.92 -30.71 7.65
C GLU A 331 20.31 -30.79 9.13
N GLN A 332 21.39 -30.11 9.53
CA GLN A 332 21.85 -30.05 10.92
C GLN A 332 20.84 -29.28 11.79
N LEU A 333 20.27 -28.19 11.26
CA LEU A 333 19.22 -27.43 11.94
C LEU A 333 17.92 -28.22 12.10
N LYS A 334 17.59 -29.13 11.17
CA LYS A 334 16.44 -30.04 11.33
C LYS A 334 16.66 -31.02 12.48
N LYS A 335 17.84 -31.64 12.57
CA LYS A 335 18.20 -32.52 13.70
C LYS A 335 18.11 -31.80 15.03
N LEU A 336 18.62 -30.57 15.14
CA LEU A 336 18.49 -29.76 16.35
C LEU A 336 17.03 -29.43 16.71
N CYS A 337 16.17 -29.21 15.73
CA CYS A 337 14.74 -29.04 15.97
C CYS A 337 14.10 -30.32 16.48
N GLU A 338 14.44 -31.48 15.91
CA GLU A 338 13.94 -32.80 16.33
C GLU A 338 14.39 -33.14 17.76
N ASP A 339 15.66 -32.89 18.11
CA ASP A 339 16.20 -33.10 19.47
C ASP A 339 15.47 -32.26 20.53
N ARG A 340 14.93 -31.11 20.12
CA ARG A 340 14.14 -30.22 20.98
C ARG A 340 12.63 -30.45 20.87
N SER A 341 12.20 -31.51 20.19
CA SER A 341 10.79 -31.83 19.94
C SER A 341 10.02 -30.68 19.25
N LEU A 342 10.70 -29.93 18.38
CA LEU A 342 10.12 -28.87 17.55
C LEU A 342 9.86 -29.40 16.13
N SER A 343 8.81 -28.89 15.48
CA SER A 343 8.48 -29.28 14.10
C SER A 343 9.61 -28.91 13.12
N GLY A 344 10.13 -29.92 12.42
CA GLY A 344 11.17 -29.79 11.38
C GLY A 344 10.68 -29.39 9.99
N GLU A 345 9.38 -29.10 9.82
CA GLU A 345 8.73 -28.88 8.50
C GLU A 345 9.03 -27.51 7.84
N ALA A 346 9.97 -26.73 8.37
CA ALA A 346 10.30 -25.42 7.81
C ALA A 346 11.07 -25.55 6.49
N LYS A 347 10.68 -24.73 5.49
CA LYS A 347 11.27 -24.76 4.14
C LYS A 347 12.57 -23.98 4.05
N THR A 348 12.80 -23.03 4.96
CA THR A 348 13.97 -22.15 4.92
C THR A 348 14.86 -22.32 6.17
N LYS A 349 16.17 -22.15 5.99
CA LYS A 349 17.17 -22.14 7.07
C LYS A 349 16.83 -21.09 8.15
N ARG A 350 16.37 -19.91 7.73
CA ARG A 350 15.98 -18.82 8.65
C ARG A 350 14.79 -19.19 9.53
N GLU A 351 13.77 -19.86 8.99
CA GLU A 351 12.61 -20.30 9.78
C GLU A 351 12.99 -21.28 10.89
N LEU A 352 13.89 -22.24 10.62
CA LEU A 352 14.37 -23.18 11.63
C LEU A 352 15.12 -22.44 12.77
N ILE A 353 15.96 -21.47 12.42
CA ILE A 353 16.70 -20.66 13.42
C ILE A 353 15.73 -19.84 14.28
N ILE A 354 14.74 -19.18 13.66
CA ILE A 354 13.72 -18.41 14.40
C ILE A 354 12.97 -19.33 15.38
N ARG A 355 12.57 -20.53 14.96
CA ARG A 355 11.90 -21.50 15.85
C ARG A 355 12.77 -21.89 17.05
N LEU A 356 14.06 -22.18 16.82
CA LEU A 356 15.01 -22.50 17.88
C LEU A 356 15.21 -21.32 18.84
N GLN A 357 15.23 -20.09 18.32
CA GLN A 357 15.32 -18.88 19.13
C GLN A 357 14.07 -18.65 19.97
N THR A 358 12.88 -18.80 19.39
CA THR A 358 11.59 -18.67 20.09
C THR A 358 11.46 -19.72 21.19
N ALA A 359 11.86 -20.97 20.94
CA ALA A 359 11.93 -22.00 21.97
C ALA A 359 12.91 -21.63 23.08
N GLY A 360 14.06 -21.04 22.74
CA GLY A 360 15.01 -20.48 23.71
C GLY A 360 14.44 -19.34 24.55
N LEU A 361 13.60 -18.48 23.97
CA LEU A 361 12.92 -17.40 24.68
C LEU A 361 11.84 -17.94 25.63
N ALA A 362 11.14 -19.00 25.23
CA ALA A 362 10.08 -19.62 26.01
C ALA A 362 10.60 -20.32 27.28
N MET A 363 11.84 -20.86 27.26
CA MET A 363 12.42 -21.51 28.43
C MET A 363 12.60 -20.55 29.62
N SER A 364 12.36 -21.05 30.82
CA SER A 364 12.59 -20.30 32.06
C SER A 364 14.10 -20.17 32.37
N ILE A 365 14.49 -19.22 33.23
CA ILE A 365 15.90 -19.06 33.63
C ILE A 365 16.41 -20.32 34.34
N GLU A 366 15.54 -21.00 35.10
CA GLU A 366 15.88 -22.22 35.84
C GLU A 366 16.13 -23.39 34.89
N GLU A 367 15.30 -23.55 33.86
CA GLU A 367 15.50 -24.55 32.80
C GLU A 367 16.77 -24.29 32.00
N LEU A 368 17.06 -23.03 31.67
CA LEU A 368 18.31 -22.66 30.99
C LEU A 368 19.53 -23.00 31.84
N LYS A 369 19.50 -22.69 33.14
CA LYS A 369 20.57 -23.10 34.07
C LYS A 369 20.68 -24.61 34.22
N ALA A 370 19.57 -25.35 34.21
CA ALA A 370 19.59 -26.81 34.24
C ALA A 370 20.26 -27.37 32.98
N LYS A 371 19.90 -26.86 31.80
CA LYS A 371 20.52 -27.27 30.52
C LYS A 371 22.00 -26.88 30.43
N CYS A 372 22.37 -25.68 30.89
CA CYS A 372 23.78 -25.30 30.98
C CYS A 372 24.56 -26.25 31.90
N ARG A 373 24.00 -26.67 33.05
CA ARG A 373 24.65 -27.65 33.94
C ARG A 373 24.85 -29.00 33.28
N THR A 374 23.84 -29.51 32.57
CA THR A 374 23.97 -30.79 31.88
C THR A 374 25.04 -30.77 30.79
N GLN A 375 25.32 -29.59 30.22
CA GLN A 375 26.34 -29.38 29.19
C GLN A 375 27.68 -28.87 29.76
N GLY A 376 27.86 -28.83 31.09
CA GLY A 376 29.10 -28.38 31.73
C GLY A 376 29.39 -26.87 31.61
N LEU A 377 28.40 -26.06 31.27
CA LEU A 377 28.52 -24.62 31.08
C LEU A 377 28.34 -23.83 32.38
N ASN A 378 28.90 -22.61 32.40
CA ASN A 378 28.72 -21.67 33.50
C ASN A 378 27.23 -21.28 33.64
N THR A 379 26.70 -21.34 34.86
CA THR A 379 25.29 -21.02 35.16
C THR A 379 25.08 -19.59 35.67
N SER A 380 26.16 -18.84 35.86
CA SER A 380 26.11 -17.43 36.26
C SER A 380 25.90 -16.55 35.03
N GLY A 381 24.79 -15.82 34.99
CA GLY A 381 24.48 -14.95 33.86
C GLY A 381 23.01 -14.53 33.81
N ASN A 382 22.73 -13.49 33.02
CA ASN A 382 21.36 -13.14 32.62
C ASN A 382 20.82 -14.17 31.61
N LYS A 383 19.50 -14.23 31.45
CA LYS A 383 18.80 -15.14 30.52
C LYS A 383 19.39 -15.11 29.11
N GLY A 384 19.75 -13.93 28.60
CA GLY A 384 20.38 -13.77 27.28
C GLY A 384 21.73 -14.48 27.17
N VAL A 385 22.59 -14.34 28.19
CA VAL A 385 23.93 -14.97 28.23
C VAL A 385 23.82 -16.49 28.23
N LEU A 386 22.93 -17.05 29.05
CA LEU A 386 22.73 -18.49 29.13
C LEU A 386 22.18 -19.08 27.82
N ARG A 387 21.30 -18.35 27.12
CA ARG A 387 20.79 -18.74 25.80
C ARG A 387 21.88 -18.76 24.74
N LEU A 388 22.75 -17.75 24.74
CA LEU A 388 23.84 -17.63 23.78
C LEU A 388 24.86 -18.75 23.99
N GLN A 389 25.26 -19.02 25.24
CA GLN A 389 26.17 -20.13 25.57
C GLN A 389 25.62 -21.50 25.14
N LEU A 390 24.31 -21.74 25.32
CA LEU A 390 23.66 -22.95 24.82
C LEU A 390 23.64 -23.02 23.29
N ALA A 391 23.45 -21.88 22.61
CA ALA A 391 23.48 -21.82 21.15
C ALA A 391 24.88 -22.07 20.58
N GLU A 392 25.93 -21.59 21.25
CA GLU A 392 27.33 -21.84 20.87
C GLU A 392 27.67 -23.33 20.98
N VAL A 393 27.33 -23.99 22.09
CA VAL A 393 27.59 -25.44 22.24
C VAL A 393 26.85 -26.27 21.21
N GLU A 394 25.60 -25.93 20.92
CA GLU A 394 24.82 -26.62 19.88
C GLU A 394 25.33 -26.35 18.47
N ALA A 395 25.92 -25.18 18.21
CA ALA A 395 26.59 -24.93 16.93
C ALA A 395 27.89 -25.73 16.84
N SER A 396 28.66 -25.81 17.94
CA SER A 396 29.93 -26.55 17.99
C SER A 396 29.76 -28.06 17.98
N SER A 397 28.61 -28.62 18.36
CA SER A 397 28.38 -30.07 18.33
C SER A 397 28.23 -30.65 16.92
N PHE A 398 28.04 -29.80 15.91
CA PHE A 398 27.88 -30.20 14.50
C PHE A 398 28.98 -29.65 13.57
N SER A 399 29.89 -28.83 14.12
CA SER A 399 31.14 -28.45 13.45
C SER A 399 32.21 -29.49 13.72
#